data_AF-A0A368GBU1-F1
#
_entry.id   AF-A0A368GBU1-F1
#
_cell.length_a   1.000
_cell.length_b   1.000
_cell.length_c   1.000
_cell.angle_alpha   90.00
_cell.angle_beta   90.00
_cell.angle_gamma   90.00
#
_symmetry.space_group_name_H-M   'P 1'
#
loop_
_entity.id
_entity.type
_entity.pdbx_description
1 polymer ?
#
loop_
_entity_poly.entity_id
_entity_poly.type
_entity_poly.pdbx_seq_one_letter_code
_entity_poly.pdbx_strand_id
1 'polypeptide(L)'
;MLVTSLIQGVLAGYAIDSYYLSAQPLASITPAVVSVGYTISVRQSHGNRFQVLGFSLGAAFLVNLILGAMFVGNTLSYQFLTLGYVAIAGFILQLVLHDIQMTRGHPYQNALASLYLIFKGATFYCFGTYIE
;
A
#
# COMPACT_ATOMS: atom_id res chain seq x y z
N MET A 1 -15.43 -8.14 -14.13
CA MET A 1 -14.97 -7.18 -13.10
C MET A 1 -14.21 -7.90 -11.99
N LEU A 2 -14.80 -8.87 -11.28
CA LEU A 2 -14.11 -9.57 -10.18
C LEU A 2 -12.93 -10.46 -10.63
N VAL A 3 -13.09 -11.18 -11.75
CA VAL A 3 -12.04 -12.03 -12.33
C VAL A 3 -10.87 -11.18 -12.85
N THR A 4 -11.17 -10.08 -13.53
CA THR A 4 -10.14 -9.16 -14.07
C THR A 4 -9.37 -8.44 -12.96
N SER A 5 -10.03 -8.04 -11.86
CA SER A 5 -9.35 -7.45 -10.71
C SER A 5 -8.50 -8.47 -9.94
N LEU A 6 -8.94 -9.73 -9.85
CA LEU A 6 -8.15 -10.82 -9.28
C LEU A 6 -6.88 -11.05 -10.10
N ILE A 7 -7.01 -11.16 -11.42
CA ILE A 7 -5.87 -11.34 -12.33
C ILE A 7 -4.90 -10.16 -12.24
N GLN A 8 -5.41 -8.92 -12.21
CA GLN A 8 -4.58 -7.73 -12.03
C GLN A 8 -3.88 -7.71 -10.67
N GLY A 9 -4.55 -8.09 -9.59
CA GLY A 9 -3.95 -8.19 -8.26
C GLY A 9 -2.85 -9.26 -8.20
N VAL A 10 -3.08 -10.41 -8.81
CA VAL A 10 -2.08 -11.50 -8.90
C VAL A 10 -0.89 -11.08 -9.75
N LEU A 11 -1.12 -10.50 -10.94
CA LEU A 11 -0.04 -10.05 -11.82
C LEU A 11 0.75 -8.88 -11.24
N ALA A 12 0.09 -7.91 -10.61
CA ALA A 12 0.77 -6.82 -9.92
C ALA A 12 1.55 -7.34 -8.70
N GLY A 13 0.96 -8.28 -7.93
CA GLY A 13 1.64 -8.94 -6.83
C GLY A 13 2.89 -9.70 -7.28
N TYR A 14 2.79 -10.45 -8.38
CA TYR A 14 3.92 -11.17 -8.97
C TYR A 14 5.00 -10.23 -9.54
N ALA A 15 4.59 -9.17 -10.24
CA ALA A 15 5.51 -8.14 -10.73
C ALA A 15 6.24 -7.45 -9.58
N ILE A 16 5.57 -7.26 -8.44
CA ILE A 16 6.22 -6.73 -7.25
C ILE A 16 7.14 -7.79 -6.65
N ASP A 17 6.72 -9.04 -6.49
CA ASP A 17 7.51 -10.10 -5.84
C ASP A 17 8.80 -10.46 -6.61
N SER A 18 8.72 -10.49 -7.95
CA SER A 18 9.82 -10.92 -8.84
C SER A 18 11.06 -10.01 -8.85
N TYR A 19 11.02 -8.81 -8.25
CA TYR A 19 12.20 -7.96 -8.09
C TYR A 19 12.92 -8.28 -6.77
N TYR A 20 14.16 -8.79 -6.90
CA TYR A 20 15.11 -9.22 -5.87
C TYR A 20 15.31 -8.23 -4.71
N LEU A 21 14.41 -8.20 -3.74
CA LEU A 21 14.66 -7.67 -2.39
C LEU A 21 14.38 -8.79 -1.38
N SER A 22 15.41 -9.17 -0.63
CA SER A 22 15.35 -10.27 0.37
C SER A 22 14.32 -9.99 1.48
N ALA A 23 14.04 -8.71 1.74
CA ALA A 23 13.12 -8.23 2.76
C ALA A 23 12.14 -7.21 2.15
N GLN A 24 10.91 -7.65 1.83
CA GLN A 24 9.89 -6.78 1.25
C GLN A 24 8.54 -6.90 1.97
N PRO A 25 7.87 -5.77 2.25
CA PRO A 25 6.49 -5.81 2.70
C PRO A 25 5.61 -6.34 1.58
N LEU A 26 4.69 -7.25 1.92
CA LEU A 26 3.70 -7.79 0.99
C LEU A 26 2.84 -6.64 0.45
N ALA A 27 3.09 -6.25 -0.80
CA ALA A 27 2.49 -5.06 -1.38
C ALA A 27 0.97 -5.14 -1.58
N SER A 28 0.38 -6.34 -1.47
CA SER A 28 -1.06 -6.55 -1.42
C SER A 28 -1.68 -6.24 -0.05
N ILE A 29 -0.89 -6.33 1.04
CA ILE A 29 -1.40 -6.15 2.41
C ILE A 29 -1.68 -4.69 2.71
N THR A 30 -0.76 -3.77 2.36
CA THR A 30 -0.94 -2.34 2.60
C THR A 30 -2.27 -1.80 2.04
N PRO A 31 -2.62 -1.97 0.75
CA PRO A 31 -3.90 -1.48 0.23
C PRO A 31 -5.11 -2.25 0.78
N ALA A 32 -4.96 -3.53 1.15
CA ALA A 32 -6.04 -4.28 1.79
C ALA A 32 -6.36 -3.72 3.19
N VAL A 33 -5.34 -3.48 4.01
CA VAL A 33 -5.49 -2.91 5.36
C VAL A 33 -6.02 -1.47 5.29
N VAL A 34 -5.53 -0.67 4.34
CA VAL A 34 -6.05 0.70 4.10
C VAL A 34 -7.53 0.64 3.72
N SER A 35 -7.96 -0.28 2.86
CA SER A 35 -9.37 -0.43 2.46
C SER A 35 -10.27 -0.84 3.64
N VAL A 36 -9.81 -1.77 4.47
CA VAL A 36 -10.55 -2.20 5.68
C VAL A 36 -10.61 -1.05 6.69
N GLY A 37 -9.48 -0.40 6.94
CA GLY A 37 -9.38 0.77 7.82
C GLY A 37 -10.24 1.93 7.37
N TYR A 38 -10.31 2.20 6.06
CA TYR A 38 -11.21 3.18 5.47
C TYR A 38 -12.69 2.83 5.74
N THR A 39 -13.09 1.58 5.49
CA THR A 39 -14.48 1.14 5.68
C THR A 39 -14.95 1.24 7.13
N ILE A 40 -14.06 0.95 8.08
CA ILE A 40 -14.34 1.06 9.52
C ILE A 40 -14.38 2.53 9.94
N SER A 41 -13.36 3.30 9.57
CA SER A 41 -13.23 4.69 10.00
C SER A 41 -14.30 5.59 9.39
N VAL A 42 -14.73 5.38 8.14
CA VAL A 42 -15.78 6.22 7.53
C VAL A 42 -17.10 6.14 8.29
N ARG A 43 -17.39 4.99 8.94
CA ARG A 43 -18.59 4.80 9.76
C ARG A 43 -18.51 5.50 11.12
N GLN A 44 -17.29 5.70 11.64
CA GLN A 44 -17.05 6.24 12.98
C GLN A 44 -16.65 7.72 12.98
N SER A 45 -16.17 8.25 11.85
CA SER A 45 -15.51 9.56 11.80
C SER A 45 -16.44 10.75 11.57
N HIS A 46 -17.76 10.54 11.45
CA HIS A 46 -18.77 11.61 11.23
C HIS A 46 -18.39 12.68 10.18
N GLY A 47 -17.64 12.32 9.13
CA GLY A 47 -17.19 13.24 8.08
C GLY A 47 -15.80 13.87 8.28
N ASN A 48 -15.10 13.60 9.39
CA ASN A 48 -13.73 14.07 9.62
C ASN A 48 -12.70 13.28 8.78
N ARG A 49 -12.22 13.90 7.71
CA ARG A 49 -11.24 13.31 6.76
C ARG A 49 -9.90 12.97 7.41
N PHE A 50 -9.45 13.78 8.37
CA PHE A 50 -8.18 13.54 9.06
C PHE A 50 -8.22 12.26 9.92
N GLN A 51 -9.36 11.99 10.54
CA GLN A 51 -9.56 10.79 11.34
C GLN A 51 -9.61 9.52 10.48
N VAL A 52 -10.27 9.60 9.31
CA VAL A 52 -10.29 8.50 8.32
C VAL A 52 -8.90 8.20 7.78
N LEU A 53 -8.14 9.23 7.38
CA LEU A 53 -6.78 9.08 6.88
C LEU A 53 -5.83 8.57 7.97
N GLY A 54 -5.86 9.17 9.16
CA GLY A 54 -4.99 8.77 10.27
C GLY A 54 -5.22 7.33 10.71
N PHE A 55 -6.48 6.90 10.82
CA PHE A 55 -6.80 5.53 11.22
C PHE A 55 -6.40 4.51 10.15
N SER A 56 -6.75 4.75 8.88
CA SER A 56 -6.45 3.81 7.79
C SER A 56 -4.95 3.67 7.52
N LEU A 57 -4.20 4.77 7.54
CA LEU A 57 -2.74 4.77 7.36
C LEU A 57 -2.01 4.25 8.58
N GLY A 58 -2.45 4.62 9.79
CA GLY A 58 -1.90 4.10 11.04
C GLY A 58 -2.08 2.60 11.17
N ALA A 59 -3.26 2.07 10.83
CA ALA A 59 -3.52 0.63 10.82
C ALA A 59 -2.62 -0.09 9.80
N ALA A 60 -2.48 0.46 8.59
CA ALA A 60 -1.64 -0.12 7.55
C ALA A 60 -0.15 -0.12 7.93
N PHE A 61 0.33 0.93 8.57
CA PHE A 61 1.69 0.99 9.10
C PHE A 61 1.92 -0.04 10.21
N LEU A 62 1.01 -0.11 11.20
CA LEU A 62 1.13 -1.06 12.31
C LEU A 62 1.07 -2.51 11.85
N VAL A 63 0.17 -2.86 10.93
CA VAL A 63 0.08 -4.23 10.40
C VAL A 63 1.36 -4.59 9.65
N ASN A 64 1.90 -3.70 8.82
CA ASN A 64 3.18 -3.95 8.17
C ASN A 64 4.33 -4.08 9.17
N LEU A 65 4.37 -3.28 10.25
CA LEU A 65 5.40 -3.36 11.29
C LEU A 65 5.33 -4.68 12.09
N ILE A 66 4.13 -5.17 12.38
CA ILE A 66 3.91 -6.47 13.03
C ILE A 66 4.35 -7.61 12.11
N LEU A 67 3.95 -7.58 10.84
CA LEU A 67 4.36 -8.60 9.87
C LEU A 67 5.88 -8.57 9.62
N GLY A 68 6.48 -7.38 9.58
CA GLY A 68 7.93 -7.23 9.46
C GLY A 68 8.67 -7.83 10.65
N ALA A 69 8.14 -7.64 11.87
CA ALA A 69 8.69 -8.25 13.08
C ALA A 69 8.56 -9.79 13.07
N MET A 70 7.45 -10.32 12.55
CA MET A 70 7.17 -11.76 12.55
C MET A 70 7.93 -12.54 11.46
N PHE A 71 8.12 -11.97 10.28
CA PHE A 71 8.60 -12.71 9.10
C PHE A 71 10.00 -12.33 8.63
N VAL A 72 10.45 -11.08 8.84
CA VAL A 72 11.60 -10.50 8.12
C VAL A 72 12.60 -9.79 9.04
N GLY A 73 12.29 -9.63 10.33
CA GLY A 73 13.18 -9.02 11.32
C GLY A 73 13.22 -7.49 11.32
N ASN A 74 12.22 -6.81 10.74
CA ASN A 74 12.11 -5.33 10.72
C ASN A 74 13.39 -4.60 10.27
N THR A 75 14.06 -5.12 9.23
CA THR A 75 15.23 -4.47 8.62
C THR A 75 14.95 -3.04 8.18
N LEU A 76 15.98 -2.20 8.09
CA LEU A 76 15.82 -0.79 7.70
C LEU A 76 15.16 -0.65 6.33
N SER A 77 15.51 -1.54 5.40
CA SER A 77 14.93 -1.64 4.05
C SER A 77 13.43 -1.90 4.10
N TYR A 78 12.99 -2.82 4.97
CA TYR A 78 11.58 -3.14 5.17
C TYR A 78 10.79 -1.94 5.72
N GLN A 79 11.36 -1.22 6.69
CA GLN A 79 10.74 -0.02 7.27
C GLN A 79 10.63 1.11 6.25
N PHE A 80 11.68 1.33 5.44
CA PHE A 80 11.68 2.34 4.38
C PHE A 80 10.63 2.05 3.30
N LEU A 81 10.54 0.80 2.83
CA LEU A 81 9.51 0.37 1.89
C LEU A 81 8.10 0.47 2.47
N THR A 82 7.93 0.12 3.74
CA THR A 82 6.65 0.24 4.44
C THR A 82 6.19 1.70 4.48
N LEU A 83 7.08 2.62 4.86
CA LEU A 83 6.76 4.06 4.87
C LEU A 83 6.42 4.59 3.48
N GLY A 84 7.15 4.18 2.45
CA GLY A 84 6.88 4.57 1.07
C GLY A 84 5.52 4.06 0.56
N TYR A 85 5.20 2.80 0.79
CA TYR A 85 3.90 2.24 0.41
C TYR A 85 2.74 2.89 1.18
N VAL A 86 2.91 3.14 2.48
CA VAL A 86 1.90 3.85 3.28
C VAL A 86 1.72 5.29 2.78
N ALA A 87 2.81 5.99 2.44
CA ALA A 87 2.74 7.35 1.90
C ALA A 87 1.99 7.41 0.56
N ILE A 88 2.31 6.49 -0.36
CA ILE A 88 1.63 6.37 -1.66
C ILE A 88 0.14 6.02 -1.46
N ALA A 89 -0.17 5.09 -0.56
CA ALA A 89 -1.55 4.75 -0.24
C ALA A 89 -2.32 5.94 0.33
N GLY A 90 -1.68 6.75 1.19
CA GLY A 90 -2.25 7.98 1.74
C GLY A 90 -2.52 9.02 0.66
N PHE A 91 -1.58 9.21 -0.27
CA PHE A 91 -1.75 10.12 -1.41
C PHE A 91 -2.93 9.68 -2.30
N ILE A 92 -3.02 8.40 -2.64
CA ILE A 92 -4.13 7.86 -3.43
C ILE A 92 -5.46 7.97 -2.67
N LEU A 93 -5.46 7.70 -1.37
CA LEU A 93 -6.67 7.82 -0.54
C LEU A 93 -7.16 9.26 -0.43
N GLN A 94 -6.26 10.25 -0.39
CA GLN A 94 -6.63 11.67 -0.46
C GLN A 94 -7.27 12.02 -1.81
N LEU A 95 -6.74 11.50 -2.92
CA LEU A 95 -7.33 11.69 -4.24
C LEU A 95 -8.72 11.06 -4.33
N VAL A 96 -8.89 9.84 -3.80
CA VAL A 96 -10.19 9.15 -3.74
C VAL A 96 -11.20 9.92 -2.88
N LEU A 97 -10.78 10.48 -1.74
CA LEU A 97 -11.63 11.29 -0.88
C LEU A 97 -12.00 12.65 -1.50
N HIS A 98 -11.17 13.16 -2.39
CA HIS A 98 -11.42 14.40 -3.12
C HIS A 98 -12.38 14.16 -4.31
N ASP A 99 -12.23 13.03 -5.02
CA ASP A 99 -13.05 12.63 -6.16
C ASP A 99 -14.28 11.80 -5.74
N ILE A 100 -15.21 12.45 -5.04
CA ILE A 100 -16.40 11.80 -4.47
C ILE A 100 -17.38 11.32 -5.57
N GLN A 101 -17.24 11.77 -6.83
CA GLN A 101 -18.19 11.52 -7.92
C GLN A 101 -17.76 10.45 -8.94
N MET A 102 -16.54 9.92 -8.87
CA MET A 102 -16.04 9.02 -9.91
C MET A 102 -16.53 7.57 -9.68
N THR A 103 -17.58 7.16 -10.40
CA THR A 103 -18.22 5.82 -10.31
C THR A 103 -17.32 4.64 -10.72
N ARG A 104 -16.05 4.89 -11.07
CA ARG A 104 -15.08 3.88 -11.51
C ARG A 104 -13.83 3.98 -10.64
N GLY A 105 -13.69 3.09 -9.63
CA GLY A 105 -12.52 3.01 -8.73
C GLY A 105 -11.25 2.38 -9.34
N HIS A 106 -11.33 1.87 -10.57
CA HIS A 106 -10.22 1.24 -11.30
C HIS A 106 -8.99 2.13 -11.59
N PRO A 107 -9.08 3.44 -11.90
CA PRO A 107 -7.91 4.25 -12.19
C PRO A 107 -7.05 4.45 -10.93
N TYR A 108 -7.64 4.57 -9.74
CA TYR A 108 -6.90 4.70 -8.49
C TYR A 108 -6.21 3.39 -8.07
N GLN A 109 -6.85 2.24 -8.33
CA GLN A 109 -6.22 0.93 -8.09
C GLN A 109 -5.02 0.71 -9.01
N ASN A 110 -5.15 1.04 -10.29
CA ASN A 110 -4.05 0.96 -11.25
C ASN A 110 -2.94 1.97 -10.94
N ALA A 111 -3.30 3.20 -10.56
CA ALA A 111 -2.34 4.23 -10.15
C ALA A 111 -1.56 3.80 -8.91
N LEU A 112 -2.23 3.25 -7.89
CA LEU A 112 -1.60 2.74 -6.68
C LEU A 112 -0.61 1.61 -6.98
N ALA A 113 -1.02 0.61 -7.79
CA ALA A 113 -0.14 -0.47 -8.19
C ALA A 113 1.07 0.01 -9.01
N SER A 114 0.86 0.97 -9.91
CA SER A 114 1.93 1.56 -10.74
C SER A 114 2.91 2.36 -9.89
N LEU A 115 2.41 3.17 -8.93
CA LEU A 115 3.24 3.94 -8.00
C LEU A 115 4.05 3.03 -7.09
N TYR A 116 3.48 1.91 -6.61
CA TYR A 116 4.23 0.92 -5.83
C TYR A 116 5.36 0.30 -6.64
N LEU A 117 5.11 -0.07 -7.89
CA LEU A 117 6.15 -0.60 -8.79
C LEU A 117 7.25 0.43 -9.07
N ILE A 118 6.88 1.67 -9.37
CA ILE A 118 7.84 2.76 -9.62
C ILE A 118 8.66 3.04 -8.36
N PHE A 119 8.02 3.14 -7.19
CA PHE A 119 8.70 3.42 -5.94
C PHE A 119 9.66 2.29 -5.55
N LYS A 120 9.23 1.03 -5.71
CA LYS A 120 10.10 -0.12 -5.49
C LYS A 120 11.28 -0.13 -6.46
N GLY A 121 11.03 0.10 -7.75
CA GLY A 121 12.06 0.20 -8.79
C GLY A 121 13.05 1.35 -8.56
N ALA A 122 12.56 2.52 -8.14
CA ALA A 122 13.38 3.67 -7.77
C ALA A 122 14.22 3.39 -6.52
N THR A 123 13.64 2.72 -5.51
CA THR A 123 14.37 2.32 -4.30
C THR A 123 15.50 1.33 -4.66
N PHE A 124 15.23 0.37 -5.55
CA PHE A 124 16.24 -0.54 -6.06
C PHE A 124 17.33 0.18 -6.86
N TYR A 125 16.97 1.16 -7.69
CA TYR A 125 17.94 1.93 -8.47
C TYR A 125 18.84 2.80 -7.59
N CYS A 126 18.27 3.45 -6.57
CA CYS A 126 19.00 4.36 -5.68
C CYS A 126 19.86 3.62 -4.64
N PHE A 127 19.42 2.45 -4.16
CA PHE A 127 20.04 1.77 -3.03
C PHE A 127 20.55 0.34 -3.33
N GLY A 128 20.31 -0.18 -4.54
CA GLY A 128 20.72 -1.52 -4.94
C GLY A 128 19.86 -2.65 -4.32
N THR A 129 20.34 -3.89 -4.44
CA THR A 129 19.86 -5.00 -3.59
C THR A 129 20.32 -4.74 -2.17
N TYR A 130 19.41 -4.34 -1.28
CA TYR A 130 19.70 -4.36 0.14
C TYR A 130 20.03 -5.80 0.55
N ILE A 131 21.33 -6.06 0.73
CA ILE A 131 21.86 -7.20 1.46
C ILE A 131 21.96 -6.73 2.91
N GLU A 132 20.95 -7.08 3.71
CA GLU A 132 21.10 -7.27 5.15
C GLU A 132 20.59 -8.66 5.47
#